data_AF-A0A6J1NLA9-F1
#
_entry.id   AF-A0A6J1NLA9-F1
#
_cell.length_a   1.000
_cell.length_b   1.000
_cell.length_c   1.000
_cell.angle_alpha   90.00
_cell.angle_beta   90.00
_cell.angle_gamma   90.00
#
_symmetry.space_group_name_H-M   'P 1'
#
loop_
_entity.id
_entity.type
_entity.pdbx_description
1 polymer ?
#
loop_
_entity_poly.entity_id
_entity_poly.type
_entity_poly.pdbx_seq_one_letter_code
_entity_poly.pdbx_strand_id
1 'polypeptide(L)'
;MLKGIAVFLLATVAVLCQHPQDFAYYHVLHLPHDPPLYPVFQKPPPTPFSCQGRSRGYYADVDSGCQAYHFCWHQHVVSTDLCTNGTLFNEQFQVCDHFYNVRCGSPYEDL
;
A
#
# COMPACT_ATOMS: atom_id res chain seq x y z
N MET A 1 17.16 -39.90 30.37
CA MET A 1 17.85 -39.76 29.06
C MET A 1 16.86 -39.26 28.00
N LEU A 2 15.88 -40.07 27.55
CA LEU A 2 14.96 -39.70 26.45
C LEU A 2 14.06 -38.49 26.73
N LYS A 3 13.51 -38.35 27.95
CA LYS A 3 12.71 -37.18 28.37
C LYS A 3 13.51 -35.87 28.36
N GLY A 4 14.81 -35.92 28.68
CA GLY A 4 15.67 -34.74 28.69
C GLY A 4 15.99 -34.24 27.28
N ILE A 5 16.16 -35.15 26.33
CA ILE A 5 16.39 -34.83 24.92
C ILE A 5 15.14 -34.18 24.30
N ALA A 6 13.95 -34.69 24.61
CA ALA A 6 12.69 -34.11 24.14
C ALA A 6 12.46 -32.68 24.67
N VAL A 7 12.76 -32.41 25.94
CA VAL A 7 12.65 -31.07 26.52
C VAL A 7 13.64 -30.09 25.89
N PHE A 8 14.88 -30.53 25.64
CA PHE A 8 15.87 -29.72 24.94
C PHE A 8 15.46 -29.39 23.51
N LEU A 9 14.98 -30.40 22.75
CA LEU A 9 14.50 -30.20 21.38
C LEU A 9 13.32 -29.23 21.34
N LEU A 10 12.32 -29.40 22.20
CA LEU A 10 11.17 -28.50 22.29
C LEU A 10 11.58 -27.06 22.65
N ALA A 11 12.52 -26.89 23.58
CA ALA A 11 13.04 -25.56 23.95
C ALA A 11 13.80 -24.90 22.78
N THR A 12 14.63 -25.66 22.06
CA THR A 12 15.34 -25.13 20.88
C THR A 12 14.40 -24.77 19.73
N VAL A 13 13.36 -25.59 19.48
CA VAL A 13 12.33 -25.30 18.48
C VAL A 13 11.54 -24.06 18.87
N ALA A 14 11.17 -23.89 20.15
CA ALA A 14 10.49 -22.69 20.63
C ALA A 14 11.35 -21.42 20.46
N VAL A 15 12.65 -21.49 20.79
CA VAL A 15 13.59 -20.36 20.61
C VAL A 15 13.79 -20.03 19.13
N LEU A 16 13.83 -21.02 18.24
CA LEU A 16 13.92 -20.83 16.79
C LEU A 16 12.60 -20.30 16.18
N CYS A 17 11.44 -20.69 16.73
CA CYS A 17 10.13 -20.20 16.32
C CYS A 17 9.79 -18.81 16.90
N GLN A 18 10.53 -18.30 17.89
CA GLN A 18 10.47 -16.91 18.36
C GLN A 18 11.27 -15.93 17.47
N HIS A 19 11.32 -16.14 16.16
CA HIS A 19 10.55 -15.24 15.29
C HIS A 19 10.48 -13.72 15.58
N PRO A 20 11.55 -12.89 15.72
CA PRO A 20 11.35 -11.45 16.00
C PRO A 20 10.77 -10.66 14.81
N GLN A 21 10.50 -11.31 13.68
CA GLN A 21 10.31 -10.64 12.38
C GLN A 21 8.99 -9.90 12.21
N ASP A 22 7.92 -10.28 12.91
CA ASP A 22 6.61 -9.65 12.69
C ASP A 22 6.54 -8.22 13.25
N PHE A 23 7.14 -7.98 14.42
CA PHE A 23 7.19 -6.63 15.00
C PHE A 23 8.16 -5.73 14.22
N ALA A 24 9.28 -6.29 13.76
CA ALA A 24 10.29 -5.53 13.02
C ALA A 24 9.77 -5.00 11.66
N TYR A 25 8.87 -5.71 10.98
CA TYR A 25 8.40 -5.32 9.64
C TYR A 25 7.72 -3.94 9.61
N TYR A 26 6.74 -3.69 10.49
CA TYR A 26 6.07 -2.39 10.59
C TYR A 26 6.99 -1.29 11.16
N HIS A 27 7.96 -1.66 12.00
CA HIS A 27 8.94 -0.70 12.52
C HIS A 27 9.96 -0.24 11.48
N VAL A 28 10.30 -1.07 10.50
CA VAL A 28 11.25 -0.72 9.43
C VAL A 28 10.62 0.25 8.42
N LEU A 29 9.30 0.22 8.24
CA LEU A 29 8.59 1.06 7.28
C LEU A 29 8.67 2.58 7.56
N HIS A 30 8.94 2.94 8.82
CA HIS A 30 9.14 4.34 9.23
C HIS A 30 10.56 4.84 8.94
N LEU A 31 11.49 3.97 8.56
CA LEU A 31 12.84 4.35 8.22
C LEU A 31 12.91 4.90 6.78
N PRO A 32 13.87 5.78 6.48
CA PRO A 32 14.12 6.19 5.10
C PRO A 32 14.50 4.99 4.24
N HIS A 33 13.79 4.82 3.12
CA HIS A 33 14.09 3.81 2.11
C HIS A 33 14.68 4.46 0.87
N ASP A 34 15.72 3.84 0.31
CA ASP A 34 16.31 4.18 -0.99
C ASP A 34 16.33 2.91 -1.87
N PRO A 35 15.52 2.83 -2.94
CA PRO A 35 14.58 3.85 -3.42
C PRO A 35 13.34 4.02 -2.52
N PRO A 36 12.58 5.13 -2.64
CA PRO A 36 11.32 5.31 -1.93
C PRO A 36 10.34 4.17 -2.19
N LEU A 37 9.60 3.76 -1.16
CA LEU A 37 8.60 2.69 -1.26
C LEU A 37 7.31 3.11 -1.97
N TYR A 38 7.12 4.42 -2.17
CA TYR A 38 5.96 5.02 -2.80
C TYR A 38 6.38 6.27 -3.59
N PRO A 39 5.58 6.71 -4.58
CA PRO A 39 5.88 7.91 -5.36
C PRO A 39 5.84 9.19 -4.51
N VAL A 40 6.69 10.16 -4.83
CA VAL A 40 6.80 11.45 -4.13
C VAL A 40 6.73 12.62 -5.11
N PHE A 41 5.66 12.65 -5.90
CA PHE A 41 5.42 13.69 -6.88
C PHE A 41 5.12 15.04 -6.22
N GLN A 42 5.69 16.11 -6.76
CA GLN A 42 5.38 17.49 -6.37
C GLN A 42 4.12 18.03 -7.08
N LYS A 43 3.74 17.42 -8.21
CA LYS A 43 2.56 17.72 -9.00
C LYS A 43 2.10 16.44 -9.71
N PRO A 44 0.80 16.28 -10.01
CA PRO A 44 0.33 15.12 -10.76
C PRO A 44 1.13 14.95 -12.06
N PRO A 45 1.72 13.77 -12.32
CA PRO A 45 2.36 13.49 -13.59
C PRO A 45 1.30 13.39 -14.70
N PRO A 46 1.65 13.69 -15.96
CA PRO A 46 0.78 13.37 -17.08
C PRO A 46 0.70 11.84 -17.27
N THR A 47 -0.51 11.30 -17.30
CA THR A 47 -0.80 9.87 -17.46
C THR A 47 -1.87 9.66 -18.55
N PRO A 48 -2.01 8.45 -19.11
CA PRO A 48 -3.07 8.14 -20.07
C PRO A 48 -4.46 7.97 -19.42
N PHE A 49 -4.63 8.35 -18.14
CA PHE A 49 -5.90 8.20 -17.42
C PHE A 49 -7.08 8.86 -18.16
N SER A 50 -8.25 8.21 -18.11
CA SER A 50 -9.47 8.70 -18.72
C SER A 50 -10.72 8.34 -17.91
N CYS A 51 -11.68 9.27 -17.88
CA CYS A 51 -13.02 9.09 -17.31
C CYS A 51 -14.00 8.41 -18.28
N GLN A 52 -13.56 8.01 -19.47
CA GLN A 52 -14.42 7.31 -20.44
C GLN A 52 -14.90 5.97 -19.86
N GLY A 53 -16.21 5.72 -19.94
CA GLY A 53 -16.84 4.53 -19.37
C GLY A 53 -16.95 4.51 -17.84
N ARG A 54 -16.53 5.58 -17.14
CA ARG A 54 -16.61 5.69 -15.67
C ARG A 54 -17.83 6.51 -15.25
N SER A 55 -18.45 6.12 -14.14
CA SER A 55 -19.50 6.91 -13.49
C SER A 55 -18.92 8.15 -12.79
N ARG A 56 -19.77 8.96 -12.17
CA ARG A 56 -19.28 10.04 -11.30
C ARG A 56 -18.57 9.41 -10.09
N GLY A 57 -17.36 9.87 -9.76
CA GLY A 57 -16.61 9.36 -8.61
C GLY A 57 -15.13 9.74 -8.65
N TYR A 58 -14.41 9.36 -7.59
CA TYR A 58 -12.96 9.48 -7.53
C TYR A 58 -12.31 8.17 -7.93
N TYR A 59 -11.25 8.26 -8.73
CA TYR A 59 -10.58 7.13 -9.36
C TYR A 59 -9.07 7.24 -9.20
N ALA A 60 -8.42 6.15 -8.84
CA ALA A 60 -6.98 6.08 -8.70
C ALA A 60 -6.29 6.16 -10.07
N ASP A 61 -5.18 6.91 -10.11
CA ASP A 61 -4.27 6.89 -11.25
C ASP A 61 -3.18 5.83 -11.02
N VAL A 62 -3.37 4.66 -11.64
CA VAL A 62 -2.46 3.52 -11.50
C VAL A 62 -1.06 3.80 -12.08
N ASP A 63 -0.98 4.61 -13.14
CA ASP A 63 0.30 4.98 -13.77
C ASP A 63 1.13 5.92 -12.88
N SER A 64 0.46 6.68 -12.00
CA SER A 64 1.10 7.47 -10.94
C SER A 64 1.45 6.64 -9.69
N GLY A 65 1.30 5.31 -9.73
CA GLY A 65 1.40 4.47 -8.52
C GLY A 65 0.35 4.81 -7.47
N CYS A 66 -0.82 5.32 -7.89
CA CYS A 66 -1.94 5.73 -7.07
C CYS A 66 -1.66 6.92 -6.13
N GLN A 67 -0.56 7.66 -6.30
CA GLN A 67 -0.39 8.91 -5.56
C GLN A 67 -1.34 10.00 -6.11
N ALA A 68 -1.57 10.01 -7.42
CA ALA A 68 -2.59 10.85 -8.04
C ALA A 68 -3.94 10.14 -8.09
N TYR A 69 -5.00 10.93 -8.01
CA TYR A 69 -6.37 10.49 -8.23
C TYR A 69 -7.17 11.57 -8.97
N HIS A 70 -8.25 11.14 -9.62
CA HIS A 70 -9.05 12.00 -10.49
C HIS A 70 -10.51 11.98 -10.07
N PHE A 71 -11.14 13.16 -10.04
CA PHE A 71 -12.59 13.25 -9.94
C PHE A 71 -13.20 13.24 -11.34
N CYS A 72 -14.01 12.23 -11.65
CA CYS A 72 -14.74 12.13 -12.90
C CYS A 72 -16.19 12.62 -12.76
N TRP A 73 -16.65 13.39 -13.74
CA TRP A 73 -18.06 13.74 -13.91
C TRP A 73 -18.35 13.97 -15.40
N HIS A 74 -19.45 13.42 -15.91
CA HIS A 74 -19.86 13.52 -17.32
C HIS A 74 -18.78 13.00 -18.27
N GLN A 75 -18.07 11.93 -17.88
CA GLN A 75 -16.97 11.34 -18.65
C GLN A 75 -15.77 12.27 -18.86
N HIS A 76 -15.67 13.35 -18.08
CA HIS A 76 -14.55 14.28 -18.07
C HIS A 76 -13.85 14.27 -16.69
N VAL A 77 -12.54 14.48 -16.71
CA VAL A 77 -11.76 14.78 -15.50
C VAL A 77 -12.10 16.20 -15.06
N VAL A 78 -12.63 16.34 -13.85
CA VAL A 78 -12.97 17.63 -13.22
C VAL A 78 -11.81 18.14 -12.39
N SER A 79 -11.15 17.26 -11.64
CA SER A 79 -9.94 17.57 -10.89
C SER A 79 -8.95 16.40 -10.92
N THR A 80 -7.68 16.75 -10.75
CA THR A 80 -6.60 15.80 -10.51
C THR A 80 -5.85 16.29 -9.28
N ASP A 81 -5.73 15.43 -8.30
CA ASP A 81 -5.18 15.76 -6.99
C ASP A 81 -4.12 14.72 -6.60
N LEU A 82 -3.21 15.10 -5.69
CA LEU A 82 -2.21 14.20 -5.12
C LEU A 82 -2.56 13.91 -3.66
N CYS A 83 -2.44 12.64 -3.28
CA CYS A 83 -2.26 12.25 -1.89
C CYS A 83 -0.90 12.75 -1.37
N THR A 84 -0.84 13.05 -0.07
CA THR A 84 0.39 13.54 0.57
C THR A 84 1.46 12.45 0.61
N ASN A 85 2.72 12.85 0.71
CA ASN A 85 3.84 11.90 0.81
C ASN A 85 3.60 10.91 1.97
N GLY A 86 3.64 9.62 1.65
CA GLY A 86 3.39 8.51 2.59
C GLY A 86 2.00 7.90 2.45
N THR A 87 1.15 8.45 1.56
CA THR A 87 -0.20 7.97 1.33
C THR A 87 -0.48 7.79 -0.16
N LEU A 88 -1.38 6.86 -0.49
CA LEU A 88 -1.86 6.56 -1.83
C LEU A 88 -3.40 6.57 -1.80
N PHE A 89 -4.02 6.86 -2.93
CA PHE A 89 -5.47 6.88 -3.03
C PHE A 89 -6.02 5.45 -3.01
N ASN A 90 -6.73 5.13 -1.94
CA ASN A 90 -7.51 3.92 -1.83
C ASN A 90 -8.87 4.14 -2.48
N GLU A 91 -9.05 3.64 -3.71
CA GLU A 91 -10.30 3.81 -4.46
C GLU A 91 -11.48 3.08 -3.82
N GLN A 92 -11.25 1.97 -3.13
CA GLN A 92 -12.32 1.23 -2.42
C GLN A 92 -12.91 2.05 -1.27
N PHE A 93 -12.06 2.67 -0.46
CA PHE A 93 -12.48 3.47 0.70
C PHE A 93 -12.60 4.97 0.40
N GLN A 94 -12.26 5.40 -0.82
CA GLN A 94 -12.31 6.79 -1.28
C GLN A 94 -11.52 7.76 -0.37
N VAL A 95 -10.33 7.33 0.07
CA VAL A 95 -9.47 8.10 0.99
C VAL A 95 -7.99 7.91 0.63
N CYS A 96 -7.15 8.89 0.92
CA CYS A 96 -5.70 8.69 0.93
C CYS A 96 -5.32 7.89 2.19
N ASP A 97 -4.99 6.61 2.01
CA ASP A 97 -4.52 5.75 3.10
C ASP A 97 -2.99 5.59 3.00
N HIS A 98 -2.36 5.10 4.06
CA HIS A 98 -0.95 4.79 4.04
C HIS A 98 -0.61 3.83 2.91
N PHE A 99 0.52 4.07 2.25
CA PHE A 99 0.92 3.34 1.04
C PHE A 99 0.95 1.80 1.20
N TYR A 100 1.17 1.30 2.42
CA TYR A 100 1.21 -0.13 2.72
C TYR A 100 -0.18 -0.79 2.82
N ASN A 101 -1.23 0.03 3.01
CA ASN A 101 -2.63 -0.36 3.02
C ASN A 101 -3.28 -0.28 1.64
N VAL A 102 -2.54 0.14 0.59
CA VAL A 102 -3.09 0.36 -0.75
C VAL A 102 -2.42 -0.57 -1.76
N ARG A 103 -3.24 -1.34 -2.48
CA ARG A 103 -2.89 -2.21 -3.59
C ARG A 103 -3.25 -1.51 -4.88
N CYS A 104 -2.35 -0.63 -5.32
CA CYS A 104 -2.55 0.18 -6.50
C CYS A 104 -2.90 -0.66 -7.74
N GLY A 105 -4.05 -0.40 -8.35
CA GLY A 105 -4.55 -1.13 -9.52
C GLY A 105 -5.25 -2.47 -9.21
N SER A 106 -5.36 -2.88 -7.93
CA SER A 106 -6.19 -4.02 -7.52
C SER A 106 -7.59 -3.55 -7.10
N PRO A 107 -8.67 -4.09 -7.69
CA PRO A 107 -10.03 -3.86 -7.21
C PRO A 107 -10.41 -4.73 -6.00
N TYR A 108 -9.50 -5.60 -5.52
CA TYR A 108 -9.74 -6.51 -4.40
C TYR A 108 -8.65 -6.29 -3.34
N GLU A 109 -9.03 -5.85 -2.14
CA GLU A 109 -8.09 -5.66 -1.03
C GLU A 109 -8.31 -6.58 0.18
N ASP A 110 -9.37 -7.39 0.21
CA ASP A 110 -9.72 -8.17 1.42
C ASP A 110 -9.86 -9.70 1.21
N LEU A 111 -9.15 -10.29 0.23
CA LEU A 111 -9.00 -11.77 0.11
C LEU A 111 -7.55 -12.22 0.25
#